data_AF-A0A2W1CT81-F1
#
_entry.id   AF-A0A2W1CT81-F1
#
_cell.length_a   1.000
_cell.length_b   1.000
_cell.length_c   1.000
_cell.angle_alpha   90.00
_cell.angle_beta   90.00
_cell.angle_gamma   90.00
#
_symmetry.space_group_name_H-M   'P 1'
#
loop_
_entity.id
_entity.type
_entity.pdbx_description
1 polymer ?
#
loop_
_entity_poly.entity_id
_entity_poly.type
_entity_poly.pdbx_seq_one_letter_code
_entity_poly.pdbx_strand_id
1 'polypeptide(L)'
;MNMRLDATRLRADVDARSRLGFYTLYKQQAVLVMEPHTALSIYADFAAHKNDTDYGSQVQRIVQKYNVQLDDVTSLAMVTFMIPDISDPAKRAKLPPSPHKKMAGLLLQGCAQAEDPLAIVHILTAAHLANFGDAAAHEILTLFPRLELGKYRNTLDTLRPDPKKTALGPEVLTLRGLFLEQEGRKDKAKEMYLEAIKTAPLKFQRGSRHPLQLPLMAPWNALGYMLKNDKDPKLQAEAKTYFEKGALEGDDPVSYYELAAFEPRPSEKWLRYTSRAAGAGHRQASIDLAAFYQELAKPGSIALKDGNIRKALSWLLGWRRGSTAELAREWLQVASNFGHKPSMLQLADYHASIHDHEGAMEHLRRMLKPPSTANQREEWPELVQVAKRRLAGIR
;
A
#
# COMPACT_ATOMS: atom_id res chain seq x y z
N MET A 1 48.11 -14.38 -12.44
CA MET A 1 47.12 -14.88 -13.41
C MET A 1 45.75 -14.34 -13.00
N ASN A 2 45.33 -13.20 -13.57
CA ASN A 2 44.06 -12.55 -13.21
C ASN A 2 42.91 -13.38 -13.79
N MET A 3 42.25 -14.21 -12.97
CA MET A 3 40.96 -14.80 -13.36
C MET A 3 39.98 -13.66 -13.60
N ARG A 4 39.64 -13.42 -14.88
CA ARG A 4 38.57 -12.50 -15.26
C ARG A 4 37.29 -13.04 -14.63
N LEU A 5 36.68 -12.26 -13.74
CA LEU A 5 35.42 -12.61 -13.11
C LEU A 5 34.36 -12.85 -14.20
N ASP A 6 33.82 -14.07 -14.27
CA ASP A 6 32.66 -14.36 -15.12
C ASP A 6 31.40 -13.78 -14.45
N ALA A 7 31.21 -12.48 -14.67
CA ALA A 7 30.13 -11.71 -14.06
C ALA A 7 28.73 -12.26 -14.45
N THR A 8 28.58 -12.84 -15.63
CA THR A 8 27.32 -13.40 -16.10
C THR A 8 26.96 -14.68 -15.34
N ARG A 9 27.92 -15.60 -15.20
CA ARG A 9 27.72 -16.81 -14.39
C ARG A 9 27.45 -16.46 -12.93
N LEU A 10 28.24 -15.55 -12.36
CA LEU A 10 28.06 -15.12 -10.97
C LEU A 10 26.68 -14.48 -10.76
N ARG A 11 26.19 -13.66 -11.69
CA ARG A 11 24.84 -13.10 -11.67
C ARG A 11 23.78 -14.20 -11.68
N ALA A 12 23.91 -15.19 -12.56
CA ALA A 12 22.98 -16.30 -12.65
C ALA A 12 22.90 -17.11 -11.34
N ASP A 13 24.04 -17.34 -10.68
CA ASP A 13 24.11 -18.05 -9.39
C ASP A 13 23.48 -17.23 -8.24
N VAL A 14 23.70 -15.91 -8.22
CA VAL A 14 23.02 -15.01 -7.26
C VAL A 14 21.52 -15.04 -7.50
N ASP A 15 21.08 -14.89 -8.75
CA ASP A 15 19.66 -14.87 -9.10
C ASP A 15 18.95 -16.19 -8.79
N ALA A 16 19.62 -17.33 -9.02
CA ALA A 16 19.07 -18.65 -8.73
C ALA A 16 18.86 -18.86 -7.23
N ARG A 17 19.84 -18.47 -6.40
CA ARG A 17 19.72 -18.53 -4.94
C ARG A 17 18.62 -17.61 -4.42
N SER A 18 18.55 -16.38 -4.93
CA SER A 18 17.49 -15.44 -4.56
C SER A 18 16.10 -15.98 -4.91
N ARG A 19 15.90 -16.54 -6.13
CA ARG A 19 14.63 -17.18 -6.51
C ARG A 19 14.25 -18.31 -5.57
N LEU A 20 15.16 -19.25 -5.32
CA LEU A 20 14.89 -20.37 -4.43
C LEU A 20 14.49 -19.89 -3.02
N GLY A 21 15.23 -18.93 -2.46
CA GLY A 21 14.94 -18.36 -1.14
C GLY A 21 13.55 -17.70 -1.10
N PHE A 22 13.22 -16.87 -2.09
CA PHE A 22 11.93 -16.19 -2.15
C PHE A 22 10.77 -17.17 -2.39
N TYR A 23 10.89 -18.11 -3.33
CA TYR A 23 9.83 -19.08 -3.58
C TYR A 23 9.57 -19.97 -2.35
N THR A 24 10.63 -20.31 -1.61
CA THR A 24 10.50 -21.06 -0.34
C THR A 24 9.78 -20.25 0.73
N LEU A 25 10.18 -18.98 0.92
CA LEU A 25 9.55 -18.07 1.88
C LEU A 25 8.06 -17.88 1.58
N TYR A 26 7.72 -17.58 0.32
CA TYR A 26 6.34 -17.31 -0.08
C TYR A 26 5.46 -18.57 -0.11
N LYS A 27 6.05 -19.76 -0.28
CA LYS A 27 5.36 -21.03 -0.03
C LYS A 27 5.03 -21.21 1.45
N GLN A 28 5.97 -20.93 2.35
CA GLN A 28 5.73 -21.01 3.81
C GLN A 28 4.66 -20.03 4.28
N GLN A 29 4.55 -18.88 3.63
CA GLN A 29 3.51 -17.88 3.88
C GLN A 29 2.17 -18.21 3.18
N ALA A 30 2.07 -19.35 2.49
CA ALA A 30 0.90 -19.76 1.70
C ALA A 30 0.47 -18.74 0.62
N VAL A 31 1.42 -17.96 0.10
CA VAL A 31 1.22 -17.06 -1.05
C VAL A 31 1.40 -17.81 -2.36
N LEU A 32 2.42 -18.66 -2.44
CA LEU A 32 2.57 -19.61 -3.53
C LEU A 32 1.97 -20.95 -3.13
N VAL A 33 1.01 -21.43 -3.92
CA VAL A 33 0.42 -22.76 -3.74
C VAL A 33 1.38 -23.85 -4.20
N MET A 34 2.07 -23.63 -5.33
CA MET A 34 3.01 -24.59 -5.91
C MET A 34 4.29 -24.75 -5.09
N GLU A 35 4.94 -25.91 -5.21
CA GLU A 35 6.24 -26.17 -4.57
C GLU A 35 7.39 -25.35 -5.18
N PRO A 36 8.42 -24.97 -4.40
CA PRO A 36 9.52 -24.13 -4.89
C PRO A 36 10.27 -24.70 -6.10
N HIS A 37 10.40 -26.03 -6.19
CA HIS A 37 11.04 -26.69 -7.33
C HIS A 37 10.19 -26.59 -8.62
N THR A 38 8.86 -26.67 -8.48
CA THR A 38 7.92 -26.45 -9.59
C THR A 38 7.97 -25.00 -10.05
N ALA A 39 7.96 -24.03 -9.11
CA ALA A 39 8.11 -22.61 -9.41
C ALA A 39 9.42 -22.29 -10.15
N LEU A 40 10.55 -22.89 -9.74
CA LEU A 40 11.82 -22.76 -10.45
C LEU A 40 11.77 -23.36 -11.87
N SER A 41 11.09 -24.50 -12.02
CA SER A 41 10.94 -25.17 -13.32
C SER A 41 10.08 -24.35 -14.27
N ILE A 42 8.97 -23.80 -13.79
CA ILE A 42 8.09 -22.89 -14.55
C ILE A 42 8.87 -21.65 -14.99
N TYR A 43 9.61 -21.01 -14.07
CA TYR A 43 10.42 -19.84 -14.39
C TYR A 43 11.45 -20.16 -15.48
N ALA A 44 12.16 -21.29 -15.37
CA ALA A 44 13.18 -21.69 -16.33
C ALA A 44 12.57 -21.99 -17.72
N ASP A 45 11.44 -22.70 -17.77
CA ASP A 45 10.73 -23.01 -19.02
C ASP A 45 10.21 -21.73 -19.69
N PHE A 46 9.67 -20.79 -18.91
CA PHE A 46 9.25 -19.51 -19.44
C PHE A 46 10.44 -18.69 -19.97
N ALA A 47 11.52 -18.59 -19.18
CA ALA A 47 12.71 -17.83 -19.53
C ALA A 47 13.41 -18.36 -20.79
N ALA A 48 13.30 -19.67 -21.07
CA ALA A 48 13.85 -20.28 -22.28
C ALA A 48 13.18 -19.78 -23.57
N HIS A 49 11.92 -19.32 -23.50
CA HIS A 49 11.19 -18.79 -24.66
C HIS A 49 10.81 -17.31 -24.50
N LYS A 50 11.52 -16.56 -23.65
CA LYS A 50 11.26 -15.13 -23.36
C LYS A 50 11.30 -14.18 -24.58
N ASN A 51 11.89 -14.63 -25.69
CA ASN A 51 12.01 -13.85 -26.93
C ASN A 51 10.82 -14.05 -27.87
N ASP A 52 9.87 -14.93 -27.52
CA ASP A 52 8.59 -15.02 -28.21
C ASP A 52 7.77 -13.72 -28.00
N THR A 53 6.78 -13.50 -28.86
CA THR A 53 5.83 -12.39 -28.75
C THR A 53 4.44 -12.83 -28.29
N ASP A 54 4.15 -14.14 -28.34
CA ASP A 54 2.89 -14.72 -27.84
C ASP A 54 3.09 -15.33 -26.44
N TYR A 55 3.19 -14.45 -25.43
CA TYR A 55 3.34 -14.88 -24.04
C TYR A 55 2.08 -15.57 -23.49
N GLY A 56 0.90 -15.27 -24.04
CA GLY A 56 -0.37 -15.89 -23.67
C GLY A 56 -0.38 -17.40 -23.92
N SER A 57 -0.09 -17.80 -25.17
CA SER A 57 0.03 -19.23 -25.52
C SER A 57 1.12 -19.94 -24.73
N GLN A 58 2.24 -19.25 -24.46
CA GLN A 58 3.33 -19.79 -23.65
C GLN A 58 2.90 -20.08 -22.20
N VAL A 59 2.14 -19.17 -21.58
CA VAL A 59 1.59 -19.37 -20.23
C VAL A 59 0.56 -20.50 -20.22
N GLN A 60 -0.33 -20.56 -21.21
CA GLN A 60 -1.29 -21.67 -21.31
C GLN A 60 -0.60 -23.04 -21.43
N ARG A 61 0.48 -23.13 -22.22
CA ARG A 61 1.32 -24.33 -22.30
C ARG A 61 1.93 -24.69 -20.93
N ILE A 62 2.42 -23.70 -20.19
CA ILE A 62 2.99 -23.91 -18.84
C ILE A 62 1.92 -24.43 -17.87
N VAL A 63 0.76 -23.80 -17.83
CA VAL A 63 -0.39 -24.21 -17.00
C VAL A 63 -0.72 -25.68 -17.24
N GLN A 64 -0.82 -26.09 -18.50
CA GLN A 64 -1.08 -27.48 -18.88
C GLN A 64 0.08 -28.42 -18.50
N LYS A 65 1.33 -28.05 -18.82
CA LYS A 65 2.52 -28.90 -18.61
C LYS A 65 2.78 -29.18 -17.12
N TYR A 66 2.60 -28.18 -16.27
CA TYR A 66 2.89 -28.27 -14.84
C TYR A 66 1.65 -28.55 -13.99
N ASN A 67 0.46 -28.67 -14.61
CA ASN A 67 -0.82 -28.90 -13.94
C ASN A 67 -1.07 -27.89 -12.80
N VAL A 68 -0.92 -26.61 -13.11
CA VAL A 68 -1.17 -25.47 -12.21
C VAL A 68 -2.32 -24.63 -12.75
N GLN A 69 -2.89 -23.73 -11.96
CA GLN A 69 -3.89 -22.77 -12.42
C GLN A 69 -3.23 -21.49 -12.98
N LEU A 70 -3.98 -20.67 -13.72
CA LEU A 70 -3.47 -19.39 -14.25
C LEU A 70 -3.09 -18.41 -13.12
N ASP A 71 -3.92 -18.34 -12.08
CA ASP A 71 -3.69 -17.48 -10.91
C ASP A 71 -2.44 -17.91 -10.11
N ASP A 72 -2.09 -19.21 -10.09
CA ASP A 72 -0.83 -19.70 -9.54
C ASP A 72 0.38 -19.11 -10.27
N VAL A 73 0.33 -19.02 -11.61
CA VAL A 73 1.40 -18.45 -12.44
C VAL A 73 1.48 -16.94 -12.26
N THR A 74 0.33 -16.28 -12.11
CA THR A 74 0.26 -14.85 -11.75
C THR A 74 0.89 -14.59 -10.38
N SER A 75 0.59 -15.43 -9.39
CA SER A 75 1.19 -15.38 -8.05
C SER A 75 2.72 -15.53 -8.12
N LEU A 76 3.20 -16.46 -8.95
CA LEU A 76 4.63 -16.64 -9.23
C LEU A 76 5.26 -15.40 -9.87
N ALA A 77 4.59 -14.77 -10.83
CA ALA A 77 5.06 -13.53 -11.45
C ALA A 77 5.21 -12.42 -10.39
N MET A 78 4.21 -12.23 -9.54
CA MET A 78 4.25 -11.24 -8.45
C MET A 78 5.37 -11.52 -7.45
N VAL A 79 5.56 -12.77 -7.00
CA VAL A 79 6.68 -13.14 -6.12
C VAL A 79 8.03 -12.89 -6.79
N THR A 80 8.15 -13.21 -8.08
CA THR A 80 9.38 -12.98 -8.85
C THR A 80 9.70 -11.48 -8.96
N PHE A 81 8.69 -10.62 -9.12
CA PHE A 81 8.87 -9.17 -9.15
C PHE A 81 9.43 -8.62 -7.83
N MET A 82 9.00 -9.20 -6.71
CA MET A 82 9.38 -8.77 -5.36
C MET A 82 10.81 -9.18 -4.97
N ILE A 83 11.51 -9.97 -5.78
CA ILE A 83 12.91 -10.34 -5.51
C ILE A 83 13.78 -9.07 -5.66
N PRO A 84 14.40 -8.57 -4.57
CA PRO A 84 15.26 -7.41 -4.64
C PRO A 84 16.56 -7.76 -5.35
N ASP A 85 17.14 -6.78 -6.05
CA ASP A 85 18.52 -6.89 -6.50
C ASP A 85 19.49 -6.75 -5.31
N ILE A 86 20.79 -6.95 -5.56
CA ILE A 86 21.86 -6.90 -4.57
C ILE A 86 21.82 -5.56 -3.83
N SER A 87 21.63 -5.61 -2.51
CA SER A 87 21.51 -4.41 -1.67
C SER A 87 22.76 -3.52 -1.69
N ASP A 88 23.95 -4.14 -1.71
CA ASP A 88 25.26 -3.48 -1.81
C ASP A 88 25.45 -2.83 -3.20
N PRO A 89 25.49 -1.48 -3.31
CA PRO A 89 25.62 -0.79 -4.58
C PRO A 89 26.95 -1.07 -5.30
N ALA A 90 28.04 -1.25 -4.56
CA ALA A 90 29.37 -1.49 -5.13
C ALA A 90 29.47 -2.90 -5.73
N LYS A 91 28.78 -3.88 -5.14
CA LYS A 91 28.65 -5.22 -5.73
C LYS A 91 27.69 -5.23 -6.91
N ARG A 92 26.55 -4.54 -6.80
CA ARG A 92 25.55 -4.44 -7.87
C ARG A 92 26.13 -3.84 -9.14
N ALA A 93 26.95 -2.78 -9.03
CA ALA A 93 27.58 -2.13 -10.16
C ALA A 93 28.58 -3.02 -10.93
N LYS A 94 29.04 -4.13 -10.35
CA LYS A 94 29.99 -5.07 -10.96
C LYS A 94 29.31 -6.20 -11.73
N LEU A 95 27.99 -6.34 -11.64
CA LEU A 95 27.23 -7.40 -12.28
C LEU A 95 26.18 -6.81 -13.23
N PRO A 96 25.74 -7.56 -14.25
CA PRO A 96 24.56 -7.20 -15.01
C PRO A 96 23.33 -7.00 -14.11
N PRO A 97 22.35 -6.16 -14.51
CA PRO A 97 21.09 -6.02 -13.79
C PRO A 97 20.37 -7.36 -13.64
N SER A 98 19.69 -7.58 -12.51
CA SER A 98 18.87 -8.77 -12.34
C SER A 98 17.73 -8.83 -13.39
N PRO A 99 17.47 -9.99 -14.01
CA PRO A 99 16.37 -10.16 -14.96
C PRO A 99 15.01 -10.39 -14.26
N HIS A 100 14.94 -10.50 -12.93
CA HIS A 100 13.71 -10.92 -12.22
C HIS A 100 12.51 -10.03 -12.52
N LYS A 101 12.64 -8.71 -12.38
CA LYS A 101 11.54 -7.77 -12.65
C LYS A 101 11.05 -7.84 -14.09
N LYS A 102 11.98 -7.89 -15.06
CA LYS A 102 11.63 -8.03 -16.48
C LYS A 102 10.90 -9.35 -16.77
N MET A 103 11.37 -10.46 -16.21
CA MET A 103 10.72 -11.77 -16.38
C MET A 103 9.38 -11.86 -15.69
N ALA A 104 9.23 -11.27 -14.50
CA ALA A 104 7.95 -11.13 -13.85
C ALA A 104 6.95 -10.33 -14.71
N GLY A 105 7.40 -9.23 -15.32
CA GLY A 105 6.59 -8.44 -16.25
C GLY A 105 6.09 -9.26 -17.44
N LEU A 106 6.97 -10.00 -18.12
CA LEU A 106 6.59 -10.85 -19.25
C LEU A 106 5.66 -12.00 -18.83
N LEU A 107 5.92 -12.65 -17.69
CA LEU A 107 5.03 -13.67 -17.14
C LEU A 107 3.64 -13.11 -16.85
N LEU A 108 3.57 -11.97 -16.17
CA LEU A 108 2.30 -11.32 -15.82
C LEU A 108 1.56 -10.85 -17.08
N GLN A 109 2.29 -10.38 -18.10
CA GLN A 109 1.74 -10.04 -19.41
C GLN A 109 1.14 -11.27 -20.09
N GLY A 110 1.85 -12.41 -20.07
CA GLY A 110 1.34 -13.67 -20.60
C GLY A 110 0.08 -14.15 -19.89
N CYS A 111 0.03 -14.07 -18.56
CA CYS A 111 -1.19 -14.37 -17.80
C CYS A 111 -2.36 -13.47 -18.21
N ALA A 112 -2.14 -12.16 -18.35
CA ALA A 112 -3.19 -11.24 -18.78
C ALA A 112 -3.64 -11.45 -20.24
N GLN A 113 -2.72 -11.84 -21.14
CA GLN A 113 -3.05 -12.24 -22.51
C GLN A 113 -3.83 -13.55 -22.56
N ALA A 114 -3.61 -14.45 -21.60
CA ALA A 114 -4.41 -15.65 -21.37
C ALA A 114 -5.72 -15.36 -20.60
N GLU A 115 -6.10 -14.09 -20.47
CA GLU A 115 -7.31 -13.59 -19.81
C GLU A 115 -7.42 -13.94 -18.31
N ASP A 116 -6.29 -14.14 -17.62
CA ASP A 116 -6.29 -14.33 -16.17
C ASP A 116 -6.80 -13.06 -15.44
N PRO A 117 -7.94 -13.15 -14.70
CA PRO A 117 -8.51 -12.00 -14.02
C PRO A 117 -7.56 -11.39 -12.98
N LEU A 118 -6.77 -12.21 -12.29
CA LEU A 118 -5.84 -11.73 -11.26
C LEU A 118 -4.74 -10.88 -11.88
N ALA A 119 -4.13 -11.34 -12.98
CA ALA A 119 -3.12 -10.58 -13.70
C ALA A 119 -3.66 -9.24 -14.22
N ILE A 120 -4.85 -9.26 -14.83
CA ILE A 120 -5.51 -8.05 -15.35
C ILE A 120 -5.74 -7.05 -14.22
N VAL A 121 -6.27 -7.50 -13.07
CA VAL A 121 -6.50 -6.64 -11.90
C VAL A 121 -5.19 -6.07 -11.37
N HIS A 122 -4.11 -6.85 -11.26
CA HIS A 122 -2.80 -6.35 -10.83
C HIS A 122 -2.26 -5.26 -11.77
N ILE A 123 -2.24 -5.52 -13.07
CA ILE A 123 -1.71 -4.58 -14.08
C ILE A 123 -2.52 -3.30 -14.09
N LEU A 124 -3.84 -3.40 -14.09
CA LEU A 124 -4.71 -2.22 -14.17
C LEU A 124 -4.81 -1.45 -12.85
N THR A 125 -4.67 -2.12 -11.71
CA THR A 125 -4.49 -1.43 -10.40
C THR A 125 -3.18 -0.65 -10.40
N ALA A 126 -2.10 -1.22 -10.94
CA ALA A 126 -0.84 -0.50 -11.09
C ALA A 126 -0.98 0.71 -12.03
N ALA A 127 -1.70 0.56 -13.15
CA ALA A 127 -1.99 1.66 -14.07
C ALA A 127 -2.78 2.79 -13.39
N HIS A 128 -3.79 2.43 -12.59
CA HIS A 128 -4.57 3.40 -11.82
C HIS A 128 -3.71 4.15 -10.79
N LEU A 129 -3.02 3.43 -9.91
CA LEU A 129 -2.24 4.01 -8.80
C LEU A 129 -1.03 4.82 -9.28
N ALA A 130 -0.40 4.43 -10.40
CA ALA A 130 0.71 5.18 -10.97
C ALA A 130 0.30 6.60 -11.40
N ASN A 131 -0.96 6.83 -11.80
CA ASN A 131 -1.48 8.17 -12.10
C ASN A 131 -1.57 9.05 -10.85
N PHE A 132 -1.57 8.45 -9.66
CA PHE A 132 -1.59 9.14 -8.36
C PHE A 132 -0.22 9.16 -7.67
N GLY A 133 0.85 8.80 -8.39
CA GLY A 133 2.22 8.91 -7.90
C GLY A 133 2.71 7.75 -7.02
N ASP A 134 1.99 6.61 -6.98
CA ASP A 134 2.48 5.41 -6.31
C ASP A 134 3.70 4.84 -7.06
N ALA A 135 4.86 4.81 -6.39
CA ALA A 135 6.11 4.43 -7.03
C ALA A 135 6.22 2.93 -7.32
N ALA A 136 5.65 2.07 -6.47
CA ALA A 136 5.66 0.63 -6.70
C ALA A 136 4.75 0.27 -7.88
N ALA A 137 3.58 0.90 -7.95
CA ALA A 137 2.68 0.82 -9.08
C ALA A 137 3.33 1.34 -10.37
N HIS A 138 4.04 2.47 -10.30
CA HIS A 138 4.76 3.01 -11.45
C HIS A 138 5.82 2.04 -11.96
N GLU A 139 6.60 1.43 -11.06
CA GLU A 139 7.62 0.44 -11.43
C GLU A 139 6.99 -0.76 -12.17
N ILE A 140 5.88 -1.31 -11.66
CA ILE A 140 5.12 -2.38 -12.33
C ILE A 140 4.64 -1.90 -13.70
N LEU A 141 4.03 -0.72 -13.78
CA LEU A 141 3.48 -0.17 -15.02
C LEU A 141 4.54 -0.02 -16.13
N THR A 142 5.79 0.31 -15.78
CA THR A 142 6.88 0.43 -16.77
C THR A 142 7.22 -0.87 -17.49
N LEU A 143 6.78 -2.02 -16.97
CA LEU A 143 7.00 -3.32 -17.58
C LEU A 143 6.02 -3.64 -18.73
N PHE A 144 4.94 -2.88 -18.88
CA PHE A 144 3.86 -3.19 -19.82
C PHE A 144 3.78 -2.19 -20.98
N PRO A 145 3.64 -2.66 -22.23
CA PRO A 145 3.37 -1.77 -23.36
C PRO A 145 2.01 -1.06 -23.19
N ARG A 146 1.95 0.25 -23.46
CA ARG A 146 0.72 1.04 -23.37
C ARG A 146 -0.43 0.48 -24.23
N LEU A 147 -0.11 -0.10 -25.38
CA LEU A 147 -1.09 -0.70 -26.29
C LEU A 147 -1.84 -1.87 -25.63
N GLU A 148 -1.15 -2.67 -24.81
CA GLU A 148 -1.74 -3.83 -24.13
C GLU A 148 -2.70 -3.39 -23.02
N LEU A 149 -2.45 -2.25 -22.36
CA LEU A 149 -3.33 -1.72 -21.30
C LEU A 149 -4.75 -1.47 -21.81
N GLY A 150 -4.91 -0.98 -23.04
CA GLY A 150 -6.22 -0.78 -23.66
C GLY A 150 -6.97 -2.10 -23.88
N LYS A 151 -6.26 -3.18 -24.26
CA LYS A 151 -6.84 -4.52 -24.39
C LYS A 151 -7.27 -5.05 -23.03
N TYR A 152 -6.42 -4.96 -22.02
CA TYR A 152 -6.74 -5.40 -20.67
C TYR A 152 -7.90 -4.62 -20.07
N ARG A 153 -8.03 -3.32 -20.38
CA ARG A 153 -9.18 -2.52 -19.97
C ARG A 153 -10.48 -3.06 -20.58
N ASN A 154 -10.48 -3.41 -21.87
CA ASN A 154 -11.63 -4.02 -22.52
C ASN A 154 -11.95 -5.40 -21.92
N THR A 155 -10.94 -6.24 -21.68
CA THR A 155 -11.14 -7.54 -21.01
C THR A 155 -11.70 -7.35 -19.59
N LEU A 156 -11.18 -6.37 -18.84
CA LEU A 156 -11.71 -6.05 -17.51
C LEU A 156 -13.20 -5.76 -17.57
N ASP A 157 -13.73 -5.10 -18.62
CA ASP A 157 -15.15 -4.79 -18.78
C ASP A 157 -16.01 -6.01 -19.22
N THR A 158 -15.41 -7.07 -19.76
CA THR A 158 -16.11 -8.32 -20.11
C THR A 158 -16.07 -9.37 -19.00
N LEU A 159 -15.10 -9.31 -18.09
CA LEU A 159 -14.97 -10.23 -16.95
C LEU A 159 -16.26 -10.27 -16.11
N ARG A 160 -17.01 -11.36 -16.17
CA ARG A 160 -18.16 -11.52 -15.27
C ARG A 160 -17.65 -12.07 -13.95
N PRO A 161 -17.74 -11.32 -12.84
CA PRO A 161 -17.34 -11.85 -11.54
C PRO A 161 -18.28 -13.01 -11.19
N ASP A 162 -17.78 -14.23 -11.34
CA ASP A 162 -18.46 -15.43 -10.88
C ASP A 162 -18.04 -15.65 -9.43
N PRO A 163 -18.93 -15.53 -8.44
CA PRO A 163 -18.58 -15.70 -7.04
C PRO A 163 -17.98 -17.09 -6.72
N LYS A 164 -18.11 -18.07 -7.62
CA LYS A 164 -17.52 -19.41 -7.49
C LYS A 164 -16.19 -19.59 -8.23
N LYS A 165 -15.85 -18.73 -9.20
CA LYS A 165 -14.64 -18.87 -10.05
C LYS A 165 -13.69 -17.69 -9.97
N THR A 166 -14.17 -16.51 -9.63
CA THR A 166 -13.39 -15.28 -9.50
C THR A 166 -13.55 -14.76 -8.09
N ALA A 167 -12.58 -15.07 -7.22
CA ALA A 167 -12.49 -14.49 -5.88
C ALA A 167 -12.33 -12.95 -5.88
N LEU A 168 -12.13 -12.35 -7.05
CA LEU A 168 -11.85 -10.93 -7.29
C LEU A 168 -13.08 -10.09 -7.67
N GLY A 169 -14.29 -10.59 -7.42
CA GLY A 169 -15.52 -9.92 -7.88
C GLY A 169 -15.63 -8.45 -7.45
N PRO A 170 -15.48 -8.15 -6.16
CA PRO A 170 -15.46 -6.77 -5.65
C PRO A 170 -14.34 -5.92 -6.26
N GLU A 171 -13.13 -6.48 -6.42
CA GLU A 171 -11.96 -5.79 -6.96
C GLU A 171 -12.16 -5.40 -8.43
N VAL A 172 -12.67 -6.32 -9.26
CA VAL A 172 -13.00 -6.08 -10.67
C VAL A 172 -14.04 -4.95 -10.78
N LEU A 173 -15.13 -5.03 -10.03
CA LEU A 173 -16.19 -4.02 -10.05
C LEU A 173 -15.69 -2.66 -9.55
N THR A 174 -14.89 -2.64 -8.48
CA THR A 174 -14.31 -1.40 -7.95
C THR A 174 -13.38 -0.76 -8.97
N LEU A 175 -12.51 -1.54 -9.61
CA LEU A 175 -11.58 -1.03 -10.61
C LEU A 175 -12.29 -0.50 -11.86
N ARG A 176 -13.37 -1.16 -12.31
CA ARG A 176 -14.25 -0.63 -13.36
C ARG A 176 -14.85 0.71 -12.97
N GLY A 177 -15.36 0.81 -11.74
CA GLY A 177 -15.93 2.04 -11.20
C GLY A 177 -14.91 3.19 -11.20
N LEU A 178 -13.69 2.93 -10.75
CA LEU A 178 -12.60 3.92 -10.70
C LEU A 178 -12.26 4.47 -12.09
N PHE A 179 -12.17 3.61 -13.10
CA PHE A 179 -11.94 4.08 -14.46
C PHE A 179 -13.14 4.82 -15.07
N LEU A 180 -14.38 4.36 -14.81
CA LEU A 180 -15.59 5.08 -15.23
C LEU A 180 -15.67 6.47 -14.60
N GLU A 181 -15.26 6.60 -13.34
CA GLU A 181 -15.18 7.89 -12.65
C GLU A 181 -14.14 8.81 -13.29
N GLN A 182 -12.95 8.29 -13.65
CA GLN A 182 -11.93 9.02 -14.40
C GLN A 182 -12.41 9.46 -15.79
N GLU A 183 -13.28 8.67 -16.43
CA GLU A 183 -13.94 8.99 -17.69
C GLU A 183 -15.12 9.99 -17.52
N GLY A 184 -15.44 10.42 -16.29
CA GLY A 184 -16.56 11.32 -15.99
C GLY A 184 -17.94 10.65 -15.96
N ARG A 185 -18.01 9.32 -16.09
CA ARG A 185 -19.25 8.53 -16.14
C ARG A 185 -19.70 8.13 -14.73
N LYS A 186 -19.92 9.14 -13.87
CA LYS A 186 -20.18 8.97 -12.43
C LYS A 186 -21.36 8.06 -12.09
N ASP A 187 -22.47 8.12 -12.83
CA ASP A 187 -23.65 7.28 -12.55
C ASP A 187 -23.31 5.79 -12.71
N LYS A 188 -22.59 5.44 -13.77
CA LYS A 188 -22.14 4.06 -14.01
C LYS A 188 -21.06 3.64 -13.01
N ALA A 189 -20.18 4.56 -12.61
CA ALA A 189 -19.23 4.30 -11.53
C ALA A 189 -19.96 3.97 -10.21
N LYS A 190 -21.00 4.74 -9.86
CA LYS A 190 -21.87 4.50 -8.70
C LYS A 190 -22.50 3.10 -8.76
N GLU A 191 -23.05 2.71 -9.90
CA GLU A 191 -23.62 1.37 -10.10
C GLU A 191 -22.59 0.25 -9.80
N MET A 192 -21.38 0.37 -10.36
CA MET A 192 -20.32 -0.61 -10.14
C MET A 192 -19.89 -0.68 -8.67
N TYR A 193 -19.72 0.46 -8.00
CA TYR A 193 -19.37 0.47 -6.58
C TYR A 193 -20.46 -0.12 -5.71
N LEU A 194 -21.74 0.19 -5.98
CA LEU A 194 -22.86 -0.38 -5.25
C LEU A 194 -22.94 -1.90 -5.40
N GLU A 195 -22.68 -2.42 -6.61
CA GLU A 195 -22.61 -3.85 -6.85
C GLU A 195 -21.43 -4.50 -6.12
N ALA A 196 -20.25 -3.86 -6.15
CA ALA A 196 -19.07 -4.31 -5.42
C ALA A 196 -19.33 -4.39 -3.91
N ILE A 197 -20.00 -3.39 -3.31
CA ILE A 197 -20.32 -3.36 -1.88
C ILE A 197 -21.21 -4.53 -1.47
N LYS A 198 -22.11 -5.02 -2.35
CA LYS A 198 -23.01 -6.15 -2.04
C LYS A 198 -22.26 -7.47 -1.88
N THR A 199 -21.15 -7.64 -2.60
CA THR A 199 -20.38 -8.89 -2.66
C THR A 199 -19.05 -8.80 -1.91
N ALA A 200 -18.63 -7.60 -1.52
CA ALA A 200 -17.39 -7.37 -0.78
C ALA A 200 -17.39 -8.08 0.58
N PRO A 201 -16.31 -8.81 0.93
CA PRO A 201 -16.16 -9.37 2.26
C PRO A 201 -16.02 -8.23 3.27
N LEU A 202 -16.93 -8.18 4.24
CA LEU A 202 -16.90 -7.18 5.34
C LEU A 202 -15.82 -7.48 6.37
N LYS A 203 -15.26 -8.68 6.41
CA LYS A 203 -14.17 -9.03 7.31
C LYS A 203 -13.05 -9.65 6.52
N PHE A 204 -11.82 -9.49 7.00
CA PHE A 204 -10.68 -10.21 6.46
C PHE A 204 -10.97 -11.71 6.48
N GLN A 205 -11.02 -12.30 5.30
CA GLN A 205 -11.09 -13.74 5.12
C GLN A 205 -9.68 -14.21 4.74
N ARG A 206 -9.10 -15.13 5.53
CA ARG A 206 -7.78 -15.69 5.24
C ARG A 206 -7.82 -16.34 3.84
N GLY A 207 -6.99 -15.85 2.92
CA GLY A 207 -6.94 -16.30 1.52
C GLY A 207 -7.83 -15.53 0.53
N SER A 208 -8.65 -14.56 0.98
CA SER A 208 -9.54 -13.77 0.10
C SER A 208 -8.84 -12.70 -0.71
N ARG A 209 -7.66 -12.25 -0.28
CA ARG A 209 -6.84 -11.28 -1.00
C ARG A 209 -5.52 -11.95 -1.32
N HIS A 210 -5.08 -11.84 -2.58
CA HIS A 210 -3.72 -12.22 -2.92
C HIS A 210 -2.79 -11.28 -2.14
N PRO A 211 -1.94 -11.77 -1.22
CA PRO A 211 -1.21 -10.93 -0.27
C PRO A 211 -0.18 -10.00 -0.93
N LEU A 212 0.07 -10.17 -2.23
CA LEU A 212 0.94 -9.31 -3.04
C LEU A 212 0.18 -8.33 -3.93
N GLN A 213 -1.15 -8.23 -3.81
CA GLN A 213 -1.93 -7.25 -4.56
C GLN A 213 -1.59 -5.83 -4.10
N LEU A 214 -1.40 -4.94 -5.07
CA LEU A 214 -1.31 -3.51 -4.80
C LEU A 214 -2.60 -3.06 -4.08
N PRO A 215 -2.52 -2.09 -3.17
CA PRO A 215 -3.67 -1.68 -2.38
C PRO A 215 -4.73 -1.03 -3.26
N LEU A 216 -5.75 -1.80 -3.64
CA LEU A 216 -6.95 -1.28 -4.27
C LEU A 216 -7.87 -0.74 -3.17
N MET A 217 -8.38 0.48 -3.37
CA MET A 217 -9.33 1.09 -2.45
C MET A 217 -10.58 0.21 -2.29
N ALA A 218 -11.04 0.03 -1.05
CA ALA A 218 -12.28 -0.72 -0.81
C ALA A 218 -13.49 -0.01 -1.46
N PRO A 219 -14.51 -0.73 -1.93
CA PRO A 219 -15.59 -0.15 -2.72
C PRO A 219 -16.44 0.88 -1.96
N TRP A 220 -16.62 0.71 -0.64
CA TRP A 220 -17.30 1.69 0.20
C TRP A 220 -16.50 3.00 0.34
N ASN A 221 -15.17 2.94 0.35
CA ASN A 221 -14.33 4.14 0.33
C ASN A 221 -14.39 4.83 -1.04
N ALA A 222 -14.34 4.04 -2.12
CA ALA A 222 -14.46 4.57 -3.48
C ALA A 222 -15.77 5.35 -3.67
N LEU A 223 -16.88 4.72 -3.30
CA LEU A 223 -18.20 5.37 -3.35
C LEU A 223 -18.28 6.56 -2.37
N GLY A 224 -17.78 6.39 -1.14
CA GLY A 224 -17.77 7.44 -0.13
C GLY A 224 -17.06 8.71 -0.59
N TYR A 225 -15.86 8.60 -1.16
CA TYR A 225 -15.12 9.74 -1.72
C TYR A 225 -15.83 10.35 -2.93
N MET A 226 -16.36 9.54 -3.84
CA MET A 226 -17.08 10.03 -5.01
C MET A 226 -18.30 10.89 -4.59
N LEU A 227 -19.05 10.43 -3.58
CA LEU A 227 -20.22 11.14 -3.04
C LEU A 227 -19.83 12.37 -2.20
N LYS A 228 -18.79 12.26 -1.37
CA LYS A 228 -18.27 13.36 -0.54
C LYS A 228 -17.77 14.53 -1.41
N ASN A 229 -17.21 14.23 -2.57
CA ASN A 229 -16.70 15.24 -3.51
C ASN A 229 -17.76 15.72 -4.52
N ASP A 230 -19.00 15.28 -4.39
CA ASP A 230 -20.09 15.77 -5.24
C ASP A 230 -20.52 17.19 -4.85
N LYS A 231 -21.25 17.88 -5.73
CA LYS A 231 -21.77 19.24 -5.49
C LYS A 231 -23.11 19.22 -4.76
N ASP A 232 -23.87 18.13 -4.82
CA ASP A 232 -25.15 18.00 -4.12
C ASP A 232 -24.93 17.71 -2.62
N PRO A 233 -25.36 18.59 -1.70
CA PRO A 233 -25.24 18.36 -0.26
C PRO A 233 -25.94 17.08 0.23
N LYS A 234 -26.98 16.61 -0.46
CA LYS A 234 -27.66 15.35 -0.12
C LYS A 234 -26.77 14.15 -0.41
N LEU A 235 -26.03 14.17 -1.51
CA LEU A 235 -25.08 13.11 -1.85
C LEU A 235 -23.86 13.15 -0.92
N GLN A 236 -23.39 14.34 -0.57
CA GLN A 236 -22.33 14.51 0.44
C GLN A 236 -22.76 13.91 1.79
N ALA A 237 -24.02 14.08 2.19
CA ALA A 237 -24.56 13.45 3.39
C ALA A 237 -24.69 11.92 3.25
N GLU A 238 -25.02 11.41 2.05
CA GLU A 238 -25.06 9.97 1.75
C GLU A 238 -23.70 9.30 1.97
N ALA A 239 -22.59 10.01 1.71
CA ALA A 239 -21.23 9.49 1.88
C ALA A 239 -20.97 8.93 3.30
N LYS A 240 -21.54 9.56 4.34
CA LYS A 240 -21.42 9.09 5.73
C LYS A 240 -21.87 7.65 5.88
N THR A 241 -22.92 7.23 5.19
CA THR A 241 -23.49 5.88 5.31
C THR A 241 -22.51 4.80 4.84
N TYR A 242 -21.75 5.08 3.77
CA TYR A 242 -20.76 4.14 3.24
C TYR A 242 -19.48 4.13 4.07
N PHE A 243 -19.05 5.27 4.60
CA PHE A 243 -17.96 5.31 5.59
C PHE A 243 -18.35 4.61 6.90
N GLU A 244 -19.60 4.75 7.38
CA GLU A 244 -20.10 3.98 8.52
C GLU A 244 -20.05 2.49 8.26
N LYS A 245 -20.51 2.03 7.10
CA LYS A 245 -20.44 0.63 6.71
C LYS A 245 -19.00 0.11 6.70
N GLY A 246 -18.10 0.82 6.01
CA GLY A 246 -16.69 0.44 5.95
C GLY A 246 -16.00 0.43 7.31
N ALA A 247 -16.31 1.41 8.17
CA ALA A 247 -15.70 1.52 9.49
C ALA A 247 -16.23 0.47 10.46
N LEU A 248 -17.56 0.38 10.60
CA LEU A 248 -18.20 -0.38 11.69
C LEU A 248 -18.44 -1.84 11.34
N GLU A 249 -18.69 -2.15 10.06
CA GLU A 249 -18.83 -3.53 9.58
C GLU A 249 -17.53 -4.06 8.99
N GLY A 250 -16.85 -3.20 8.21
CA GLY A 250 -15.60 -3.49 7.49
C GLY A 250 -14.32 -3.50 8.34
N ASP A 251 -14.34 -2.83 9.50
CA ASP A 251 -13.15 -2.46 10.29
C ASP A 251 -12.07 -1.75 9.45
N ASP A 252 -12.49 -1.01 8.42
CA ASP A 252 -11.59 -0.36 7.46
C ASP A 252 -10.98 0.94 8.03
N PRO A 253 -9.64 1.05 8.10
CA PRO A 253 -8.98 2.20 8.73
C PRO A 253 -9.25 3.54 8.06
N VAL A 254 -9.36 3.56 6.73
CA VAL A 254 -9.65 4.78 5.96
C VAL A 254 -11.08 5.21 6.22
N SER A 255 -12.02 4.27 6.25
CA SER A 255 -13.42 4.52 6.59
C SER A 255 -13.57 5.10 7.98
N TYR A 256 -12.84 4.58 8.98
CA TYR A 256 -12.86 5.17 10.33
C TYR A 256 -12.40 6.63 10.34
N TYR A 257 -11.32 6.94 9.61
CA TYR A 257 -10.81 8.30 9.54
C TYR A 257 -11.82 9.26 8.88
N GLU A 258 -12.38 8.84 7.74
CA GLU A 258 -13.37 9.62 7.02
C GLU A 258 -14.68 9.78 7.80
N LEU A 259 -15.11 8.75 8.53
CA LEU A 259 -16.26 8.83 9.43
C LEU A 259 -16.02 9.80 10.58
N ALA A 260 -14.80 9.85 11.13
CA ALA A 260 -14.46 10.79 12.20
C ALA A 260 -14.66 12.26 11.78
N ALA A 261 -14.48 12.58 10.50
CA ALA A 261 -14.68 13.93 9.98
C ALA A 261 -16.15 14.42 10.05
N PHE A 262 -17.12 13.52 10.19
CA PHE A 262 -18.53 13.85 10.40
C PHE A 262 -18.92 14.06 11.87
N GLU A 263 -17.98 13.88 12.79
CA GLU A 263 -18.22 13.98 14.23
C GLU A 263 -17.54 15.25 14.76
N PRO A 264 -18.18 16.01 15.68
CA PRO A 264 -17.57 17.22 16.24
C PRO A 264 -16.24 16.89 16.92
N ARG A 265 -15.21 17.72 16.68
CA ARG A 265 -13.93 17.63 17.41
C ARG A 265 -13.95 18.61 18.59
N PRO A 266 -13.71 18.15 19.84
CA PRO A 266 -13.55 16.76 20.27
C PRO A 266 -14.87 16.15 20.77
N SER A 267 -15.21 14.97 20.27
CA SER A 267 -16.31 14.14 20.79
C SER A 267 -15.80 12.72 21.05
N GLU A 268 -16.53 11.95 21.85
CA GLU A 268 -16.21 10.54 22.11
C GLU A 268 -16.12 9.72 20.82
N LYS A 269 -17.07 9.93 19.88
CA LYS A 269 -17.07 9.25 18.58
C LYS A 269 -15.86 9.63 17.75
N TRP A 270 -15.57 10.93 17.64
CA TRP A 270 -14.38 11.42 16.95
C TRP A 270 -13.11 10.75 17.50
N LEU A 271 -12.94 10.73 18.83
CA LEU A 271 -11.77 10.13 19.48
C LEU A 271 -11.70 8.62 19.20
N ARG A 272 -12.83 7.91 19.31
CA ARG A 272 -12.90 6.46 19.07
C ARG A 272 -12.51 6.12 17.63
N TYR A 273 -13.09 6.78 16.64
CA TYR A 273 -12.84 6.51 15.23
C TYR A 273 -11.42 6.90 14.81
N THR A 274 -10.94 8.08 15.25
CA THR A 274 -9.57 8.50 14.97
C THR A 274 -8.56 7.56 15.62
N SER A 275 -8.81 7.08 16.85
CA SER A 275 -7.97 6.08 17.53
C SER A 275 -7.92 4.75 16.77
N ARG A 276 -9.05 4.29 16.23
CA ARG A 276 -9.11 3.08 15.41
C ARG A 276 -8.30 3.21 14.13
N ALA A 277 -8.51 4.30 13.39
CA ALA A 277 -7.77 4.58 12.16
C ALA A 277 -6.25 4.67 12.42
N ALA A 278 -5.84 5.42 13.45
CA ALA A 278 -4.43 5.59 13.80
C ALA A 278 -3.78 4.28 14.28
N GLY A 279 -4.49 3.49 15.09
CA GLY A 279 -4.03 2.18 15.56
C GLY A 279 -3.81 1.17 14.42
N ALA A 280 -4.54 1.31 13.32
CA ALA A 280 -4.37 0.54 12.11
C ALA A 280 -3.38 1.17 11.09
N GLY A 281 -2.65 2.21 11.50
CA GLY A 281 -1.57 2.81 10.72
C GLY A 281 -1.99 3.96 9.79
N HIS A 282 -3.16 4.56 9.96
CA HIS A 282 -3.56 5.74 9.19
C HIS A 282 -2.76 6.99 9.61
N ARG A 283 -1.85 7.46 8.74
CA ARG A 283 -0.91 8.56 9.00
C ARG A 283 -1.58 9.82 9.55
N GLN A 284 -2.62 10.32 8.86
CA GLN A 284 -3.26 11.58 9.27
C GLN A 284 -4.00 11.43 10.60
N ALA A 285 -4.55 10.25 10.89
CA ALA A 285 -5.20 9.99 12.17
C ALA A 285 -4.19 10.02 13.32
N SER A 286 -2.99 9.48 13.12
CA SER A 286 -1.89 9.56 14.10
C SER A 286 -1.49 11.00 14.39
N ILE A 287 -1.43 11.85 13.35
CA ILE A 287 -1.14 13.29 13.49
C ILE A 287 -2.25 13.99 14.28
N ASP A 288 -3.51 13.71 13.95
CA ASP A 288 -4.66 14.34 14.59
C ASP A 288 -4.78 13.95 16.08
N LEU A 289 -4.45 12.70 16.44
CA LEU A 289 -4.35 12.26 17.82
C LEU A 289 -3.20 12.91 18.57
N ALA A 290 -2.03 13.04 17.95
CA ALA A 290 -0.90 13.74 18.56
C ALA A 290 -1.31 15.16 18.97
N ALA A 291 -1.91 15.92 18.03
CA ALA A 291 -2.42 17.26 18.30
C ALA A 291 -3.49 17.28 19.40
N PHE A 292 -4.43 16.33 19.38
CA PHE A 292 -5.47 16.24 20.42
C PHE A 292 -4.90 16.02 21.82
N TYR A 293 -3.96 15.08 21.99
CA TYR A 293 -3.36 14.85 23.29
C TYR A 293 -2.47 16.02 23.75
N GLN A 294 -1.85 16.76 22.82
CA GLN A 294 -1.15 18.01 23.15
C GLN A 294 -2.11 19.08 23.66
N GLU A 295 -3.27 19.25 23.03
CA GLU A 295 -4.32 20.17 23.49
C GLU A 295 -4.89 19.75 24.85
N LEU A 296 -5.01 18.45 25.11
CA LEU A 296 -5.41 17.92 26.42
C LEU A 296 -4.36 18.14 27.51
N ALA A 297 -3.07 18.17 27.15
CA ALA A 297 -1.99 18.41 28.10
C ALA A 297 -1.91 19.87 28.58
N LYS A 298 -2.54 20.81 27.85
CA LYS A 298 -2.59 22.22 28.24
C LYS A 298 -3.54 22.43 29.43
N PRO A 299 -3.19 23.28 30.41
CA PRO A 299 -4.10 23.65 31.48
C PRO A 299 -5.42 24.23 30.94
N GLY A 300 -6.55 23.81 31.51
CA GLY A 300 -7.87 24.33 31.15
C GLY A 300 -8.46 23.82 29.83
N SER A 301 -7.95 22.70 29.30
CA SER A 301 -8.44 22.12 28.03
C SER A 301 -9.96 21.95 27.99
N ILE A 302 -10.61 22.53 26.99
CA ILE A 302 -12.07 22.49 26.80
C ILE A 302 -12.57 21.05 26.59
N ALA A 303 -11.75 20.21 25.96
CA ALA A 303 -12.07 18.81 25.71
C ALA A 303 -12.30 18.01 27.01
N LEU A 304 -11.67 18.40 28.13
CA LEU A 304 -11.88 17.75 29.43
C LEU A 304 -13.21 18.12 30.10
N LYS A 305 -13.98 19.06 29.54
CA LYS A 305 -15.36 19.35 29.98
C LYS A 305 -16.31 18.21 29.63
N ASP A 306 -16.00 17.41 28.61
CA ASP A 306 -16.75 16.20 28.26
C ASP A 306 -16.41 15.06 29.25
N GLY A 307 -17.44 14.55 29.93
CA GLY A 307 -17.30 13.47 30.91
C GLY A 307 -16.87 12.13 30.30
N ASN A 308 -17.25 11.83 29.07
CA ASN A 308 -16.88 10.60 28.38
C ASN A 308 -15.40 10.63 27.97
N ILE A 309 -14.92 11.77 27.46
CA ILE A 309 -13.48 11.96 27.16
C ILE A 309 -12.66 11.81 28.45
N ARG A 310 -13.11 12.41 29.55
CA ARG A 310 -12.43 12.28 30.85
C ARG A 310 -12.39 10.84 31.34
N LYS A 311 -13.49 10.10 31.20
CA LYS A 311 -13.57 8.67 31.58
C LYS A 311 -12.64 7.82 30.72
N ALA A 312 -12.64 8.02 29.41
CA ALA A 312 -11.76 7.32 28.48
C ALA A 312 -10.28 7.57 28.80
N LEU A 313 -9.93 8.83 29.09
CA LEU A 313 -8.56 9.20 29.48
C LEU A 313 -8.16 8.58 30.82
N SER A 314 -9.05 8.63 31.82
CA SER A 314 -8.80 8.03 33.13
C SER A 314 -8.59 6.52 33.02
N TRP A 315 -9.33 5.83 32.14
CA TRP A 315 -9.13 4.41 31.90
C TRP A 315 -7.78 4.14 31.22
N LEU A 316 -7.44 4.90 30.17
CA LEU A 316 -6.19 4.76 29.42
C LEU A 316 -4.95 4.97 30.31
N LEU A 317 -4.96 6.05 31.10
CA LEU A 317 -3.88 6.38 32.04
C LEU A 317 -3.87 5.48 33.28
N GLY A 318 -4.98 4.82 33.60
CA GLY A 318 -5.05 3.81 34.65
C GLY A 318 -4.30 2.53 34.27
N TRP A 319 -4.33 2.15 32.99
CA TRP A 319 -3.62 0.98 32.46
C TRP A 319 -2.17 1.29 32.07
N ARG A 320 -1.92 2.50 31.57
CA ARG A 320 -0.60 2.93 31.12
C ARG A 320 -0.13 4.07 32.02
N ARG A 321 0.87 3.80 32.86
CA ARG A 321 1.52 4.85 33.66
C ARG A 321 2.00 5.95 32.70
N GLY A 322 1.52 7.17 32.92
CA GLY A 322 1.98 8.31 32.16
C GLY A 322 1.06 9.52 32.19
N SER A 323 1.33 10.48 31.31
CA SER A 323 0.56 11.73 31.16
C SER A 323 -0.02 11.90 29.75
N THR A 324 -1.00 12.80 29.60
CA THR A 324 -1.48 13.23 28.26
C THR A 324 -0.35 13.79 27.39
N ALA A 325 0.62 14.45 28.00
CA ALA A 325 1.81 14.94 27.30
C ALA A 325 2.70 13.79 26.78
N GLU A 326 2.80 12.68 27.51
CA GLU A 326 3.50 11.48 27.05
C GLU A 326 2.76 10.80 25.91
N LEU A 327 1.44 10.64 26.02
CA LEU A 327 0.63 10.09 24.94
C LEU A 327 0.74 10.91 23.65
N ALA A 328 0.74 12.24 23.77
CA ALA A 328 1.02 13.13 22.65
C ALA A 328 2.37 12.83 21.99
N ARG A 329 3.44 12.68 22.79
CA ARG A 329 4.79 12.38 22.28
C ARG A 329 4.86 11.02 21.60
N GLU A 330 4.17 10.02 22.11
CA GLU A 330 4.10 8.71 21.47
C GLU A 330 3.42 8.79 20.09
N TRP A 331 2.31 9.51 19.98
CA TRP A 331 1.66 9.71 18.69
C TRP A 331 2.49 10.58 17.73
N LEU A 332 3.24 11.56 18.24
CA LEU A 332 4.25 12.26 17.44
C LEU A 332 5.33 11.30 16.94
N GLN A 333 5.77 10.34 17.76
CA GLN A 333 6.74 9.33 17.35
C GLN A 333 6.18 8.43 16.24
N VAL A 334 4.92 8.02 16.34
CA VAL A 334 4.22 7.27 15.28
C VAL A 334 4.16 8.10 13.99
N ALA A 335 3.72 9.36 14.05
CA ALA A 335 3.68 10.25 12.89
C ALA A 335 5.08 10.48 12.27
N SER A 336 6.10 10.63 13.10
CA SER A 336 7.51 10.71 12.69
C SER A 336 7.97 9.44 11.97
N ASN A 337 7.51 8.26 12.38
CA ASN A 337 7.80 7.00 11.70
C ASN A 337 7.13 6.93 10.32
N PHE A 338 6.00 7.61 10.12
CA PHE A 338 5.40 7.85 8.80
C PHE A 338 6.05 8.98 7.98
N GLY A 339 7.20 9.50 8.42
CA GLY A 339 7.93 10.55 7.70
C GLY A 339 7.38 11.96 7.90
N HIS A 340 6.45 12.19 8.85
CA HIS A 340 5.89 13.52 9.10
C HIS A 340 6.92 14.45 9.77
N LYS A 341 7.53 15.35 8.99
CA LYS A 341 8.63 16.22 9.45
C LYS A 341 8.22 17.23 10.53
N PRO A 342 7.00 17.80 10.54
CA PRO A 342 6.58 18.65 11.66
C PRO A 342 6.59 17.89 13.00
N SER A 343 6.19 16.61 13.02
CA SER A 343 6.27 15.80 14.23
C SER A 343 7.72 15.47 14.62
N MET A 344 8.60 15.22 13.64
CA MET A 344 10.04 15.06 13.91
C MET A 344 10.64 16.31 14.55
N LEU A 345 10.27 17.51 14.06
CA LEU A 345 10.77 18.76 14.62
C LEU A 345 10.31 18.96 16.06
N GLN A 346 9.02 18.70 16.35
CA GLN A 346 8.50 18.79 17.72
C GLN A 346 9.17 17.80 18.67
N LEU A 347 9.50 16.59 18.20
CA LEU A 347 10.28 15.63 18.99
C LEU A 347 11.70 16.12 19.21
N ALA A 348 12.35 16.69 18.19
CA ALA A 348 13.68 17.28 18.34
C ALA A 348 13.69 18.43 19.36
N ASP A 349 12.69 19.30 19.33
CA ASP A 349 12.50 20.37 20.31
C ASP A 349 12.30 19.81 21.73
N TYR A 350 11.50 18.76 21.87
CA TYR A 350 11.29 18.09 23.16
C TYR A 350 12.60 17.49 23.70
N HIS A 351 13.32 16.70 22.91
CA HIS A 351 14.59 16.10 23.31
C HIS A 351 15.62 17.16 23.72
N ALA A 352 15.71 18.27 22.95
CA ALA A 352 16.55 19.40 23.31
C ALA A 352 16.13 20.04 24.65
N SER A 353 14.83 20.18 24.92
CA SER A 353 14.30 20.76 26.16
C SER A 353 14.61 19.95 27.42
N ILE A 354 14.84 18.64 27.27
CA ILE A 354 15.24 17.74 28.36
C ILE A 354 16.75 17.43 28.34
N HIS A 355 17.53 18.21 27.59
CA HIS A 355 18.98 18.05 27.42
C HIS A 355 19.42 16.71 26.79
N ASP A 356 18.53 16.03 26.06
CA ASP A 356 18.86 14.86 25.24
C ASP A 356 19.28 15.31 23.83
N HIS A 357 20.56 15.70 23.71
CA HIS A 357 21.11 16.21 22.46
C HIS A 357 21.18 15.13 21.37
N GLU A 358 21.46 13.87 21.71
CA GLU A 358 21.53 12.79 20.73
C GLU A 358 20.16 12.49 20.12
N GLY A 359 19.11 12.40 20.95
CA GLY A 359 17.74 12.22 20.49
C GLY A 359 17.28 13.36 19.58
N ALA A 360 17.62 14.61 19.93
CA ALA A 360 17.32 15.77 19.09
C ALA A 360 18.02 15.68 17.72
N MET A 361 19.30 15.34 17.70
CA MET A 361 20.07 15.18 16.46
C MET A 361 19.54 14.06 15.58
N GLU A 362 19.13 12.92 16.16
CA GLU A 362 18.58 11.79 15.39
C GLU A 362 17.32 12.20 14.62
N HIS A 363 16.38 12.90 15.26
CA HIS A 363 15.19 13.38 14.60
C HIS A 363 15.50 14.41 13.50
N LEU A 364 16.43 15.34 13.73
CA LEU A 364 16.86 16.31 12.72
C LEU A 364 17.54 15.60 11.51
N ARG A 365 18.36 14.58 11.75
CA ARG A 365 18.97 13.77 10.67
C ARG A 365 17.91 13.03 9.86
N ARG A 366 16.90 12.45 10.52
CA ARG A 366 15.76 11.82 9.85
C ARG A 366 15.00 12.79 8.95
N MET A 367 14.87 14.06 9.34
CA MET A 367 14.24 15.09 8.49
C MET A 367 15.02 15.37 7.20
N LEU A 368 16.32 15.06 7.14
CA LEU A 368 17.14 15.20 5.93
C LEU A 368 16.99 14.04 4.96
N LYS A 369 16.37 12.93 5.38
CA LYS A 369 16.13 11.80 4.47
C LYS A 369 15.20 12.27 3.34
N PRO A 370 15.56 11.98 2.07
CA PRO A 370 14.69 12.29 0.95
C PRO A 370 13.38 11.50 1.07
N PRO A 371 12.32 11.92 0.35
CA PRO A 371 11.11 11.13 0.22
C PRO A 371 11.42 9.68 -0.17
N SER A 372 10.65 8.74 0.37
CA SER A 372 10.85 7.30 0.12
C SER A 372 10.70 6.91 -1.35
N THR A 373 10.07 7.77 -2.15
CA THR A 373 9.84 7.56 -3.58
C THR A 373 10.59 8.61 -4.39
N ALA A 374 11.37 8.16 -5.38
CA ALA A 374 12.33 8.99 -6.14
C ALA A 374 11.69 10.16 -6.91
N ASN A 375 10.38 10.13 -7.15
CA ASN A 375 9.65 11.14 -7.91
C ASN A 375 8.72 12.01 -7.03
N GLN A 376 8.66 11.76 -5.72
CA GLN A 376 7.84 12.57 -4.83
C GLN A 376 8.58 13.84 -4.45
N ARG A 377 7.89 14.98 -4.60
CA ARG A 377 8.41 16.27 -4.12
C ARG A 377 8.44 16.27 -2.59
N GLU A 378 9.48 16.86 -2.04
CA GLU A 378 9.58 17.12 -0.62
C GLU A 378 8.38 17.94 -0.14
N GLU A 379 7.60 17.42 0.82
CA GLU A 379 6.39 18.06 1.36
C GLU A 379 6.75 19.28 2.23
N TRP A 380 7.90 19.25 2.93
CA TRP A 380 8.35 20.36 3.79
C TRP A 380 9.80 20.79 3.51
N PRO A 381 10.06 21.42 2.35
CA PRO A 381 11.41 21.81 1.97
C PRO A 381 12.03 22.82 2.95
N GLU A 382 11.21 23.69 3.54
CA GLU A 382 11.64 24.66 4.53
C GLU A 382 12.12 23.99 5.83
N LEU A 383 11.41 22.95 6.29
CA LEU A 383 11.79 22.21 7.49
C LEU A 383 13.10 21.42 7.29
N VAL A 384 13.39 20.97 6.06
CA VAL A 384 14.70 20.41 5.72
C VAL A 384 15.81 21.45 5.91
N GLN A 385 15.59 22.70 5.50
CA GLN A 385 16.57 23.77 5.70
C GLN A 385 16.77 24.11 7.17
N VAL A 386 15.68 24.13 7.95
CA VAL A 386 15.75 24.30 9.42
C VAL A 386 16.61 23.20 10.04
N ALA A 387 16.38 21.93 9.66
CA ALA A 387 17.16 20.81 10.18
C ALA A 387 18.65 20.91 9.81
N LYS A 388 18.99 21.31 8.57
CA LYS A 388 20.38 21.56 8.16
C LYS A 388 21.07 22.62 9.01
N ARG A 389 20.39 23.77 9.22
CA ARG A 389 20.95 24.87 10.02
C ARG A 389 21.17 24.47 11.48
N ARG A 390 20.20 23.77 12.08
CA ARG A 390 20.30 23.32 13.47
C ARG A 390 21.39 22.28 13.66
N LEU A 391 21.52 21.31 12.75
CA LEU A 391 22.61 20.32 12.80
C LEU A 391 23.99 20.95 12.62
N ALA A 392 24.12 22.01 11.81
CA ALA A 392 25.38 22.72 11.64
C ALA A 392 25.78 23.57 12.88
N GLY A 393 24.80 23.99 13.67
CA GLY A 393 25.02 24.78 14.90
C GLY A 393 25.32 23.94 16.15
N ILE A 394 25.10 22.63 16.10
CA ILE A 394 25.42 21.68 17.18
C ILE A 394 26.84 21.17 16.90
N ARG A 395 27.84 21.77 17.57
CA ARG A 395 29.24 21.32 17.56
C ARG A 395 29.55 20.47 18.78
#